data_AF-A0A2A4VST5-F1
#
_entry.id   AF-A0A2A4VST5-F1
#
_cell.length_a   1.000
_cell.length_b   1.000
_cell.length_c   1.000
_cell.angle_alpha   90.00
_cell.angle_beta   90.00
_cell.angle_gamma   90.00
#
_symmetry.space_group_name_H-M   'P 1'
#
loop_
_entity.id
_entity.type
_entity.pdbx_description
1 polymer ?
#
loop_
_entity_poly.entity_id
_entity_poly.type
_entity_poly.pdbx_seq_one_letter_code
_entity_poly.pdbx_strand_id
1 'polypeptide(L)'
;MVDHGLQLYLKEVVIHINDYEVELNELTQLSTLNNRDYRAGERLLQLLAEVSIGLAKHWLKSLKKETGSNAYQTFIGLHELGNLTDVELNEWRKIIGLRNSLVHDYLNIDKSIIKLIIKDKKYQTLLCFSQQAINVLNNNCDITNSEN
;
A
#
# COMPACT_ATOMS: atom_id res chain seq x y z
N MET A 1 -17.65 -1.45 -20.71
CA MET A 1 -17.95 -0.16 -20.09
C MET A 1 -16.75 0.19 -19.25
N VAL A 2 -15.96 1.18 -19.68
CA VAL A 2 -14.73 1.63 -19.01
C VAL A 2 -15.02 1.81 -17.53
N ASP A 3 -14.20 1.24 -16.63
CA ASP A 3 -14.31 1.52 -15.20
C ASP A 3 -13.74 2.93 -14.94
N HIS A 4 -14.51 3.95 -15.35
CA HIS A 4 -14.17 5.36 -15.15
C HIS A 4 -13.95 5.67 -13.67
N GLY A 5 -14.60 4.91 -12.78
CA GLY A 5 -14.37 4.97 -11.34
C GLY A 5 -12.96 4.52 -10.96
N LEU A 6 -12.46 3.43 -11.53
CA LEU A 6 -11.08 2.97 -11.32
C LEU A 6 -10.05 3.99 -11.83
N GLN A 7 -10.25 4.58 -13.01
CA GLN A 7 -9.32 5.59 -13.54
C GLN A 7 -9.23 6.83 -12.63
N LEU A 8 -10.37 7.35 -12.16
CA LEU A 8 -10.40 8.45 -11.21
C LEU A 8 -9.74 8.05 -9.88
N TYR A 9 -10.03 6.85 -9.37
CA TYR A 9 -9.39 6.32 -8.17
C TYR A 9 -7.86 6.27 -8.30
N LEU A 10 -7.33 5.72 -9.40
CA LEU A 10 -5.88 5.63 -9.62
C LEU A 10 -5.22 7.00 -9.68
N LYS A 11 -5.87 7.99 -10.32
CA LYS A 11 -5.37 9.36 -10.38
C LYS A 11 -5.24 9.97 -8.98
N GLU A 12 -6.27 9.84 -8.15
CA GLU A 12 -6.24 10.36 -6.78
C GLU A 12 -5.22 9.61 -5.90
N VAL A 13 -5.11 8.29 -6.08
CA VAL A 13 -4.13 7.47 -5.38
C VAL A 13 -2.69 7.92 -5.70
N VAL A 14 -2.37 8.22 -6.96
CA VAL A 14 -1.05 8.72 -7.35
C VAL A 14 -0.71 10.02 -6.61
N ILE A 15 -1.67 10.96 -6.54
CA ILE A 15 -1.48 12.23 -5.82
C ILE A 15 -1.16 11.96 -4.35
N HIS A 16 -2.00 11.16 -3.68
CA HIS A 16 -1.83 10.87 -2.25
C HIS A 16 -0.53 10.11 -1.93
N ILE A 17 -0.15 9.11 -2.74
CA ILE A 17 1.08 8.37 -2.51
C ILE A 17 2.30 9.29 -2.62
N ASN A 18 2.31 10.20 -3.60
CA ASN A 18 3.39 11.16 -3.76
C ASN A 18 3.48 12.11 -2.56
N ASP A 19 2.34 12.62 -2.08
CA ASP A 19 2.31 13.47 -0.87
C ASP A 19 2.83 12.70 0.35
N TYR A 20 2.39 11.45 0.54
CA TYR A 20 2.85 10.62 1.65
C TYR A 20 4.35 10.30 1.56
N GLU A 21 4.87 10.04 0.37
CA GLU A 21 6.29 9.81 0.14
C GLU A 21 7.11 11.04 0.50
N VAL A 22 6.68 12.24 0.09
CA VAL A 22 7.36 13.50 0.43
C VAL A 22 7.40 13.69 1.94
N GLU A 23 6.26 13.59 2.63
CA GLU A 23 6.20 13.76 4.09
C GLU A 23 7.03 12.69 4.83
N LEU A 24 6.95 11.42 4.43
CA LEU A 24 7.77 10.35 5.02
C LEU A 24 9.26 10.60 4.80
N ASN A 25 9.66 11.06 3.62
CA ASN A 25 11.04 11.43 3.32
C ASN A 25 11.52 12.57 4.20
N GLU A 26 10.71 13.61 4.42
CA GLU A 26 11.03 14.70 5.36
C GLU A 26 11.26 14.18 6.79
N LEU A 27 10.38 13.29 7.27
CA LEU A 27 10.53 12.66 8.59
C LEU A 27 11.83 11.85 8.72
N THR A 28 12.34 11.28 7.62
CA THR A 28 13.62 10.56 7.65
C THR A 28 14.81 11.49 7.91
N GLN A 29 14.73 12.75 7.47
CA GLN A 29 15.82 13.73 7.59
C GLN A 29 15.95 14.31 9.01
N LEU A 30 14.91 14.20 9.83
CA LEU A 30 14.94 14.71 11.21
C LEU A 30 15.93 13.91 12.07
N SER A 31 16.78 14.56 12.87
CA SER A 31 17.68 13.82 13.79
C SER A 31 16.91 13.00 14.83
N THR A 32 15.79 13.54 15.31
CA THR A 32 14.92 12.89 16.30
C THR A 32 13.45 13.10 15.94
N LEU A 33 12.64 12.04 16.07
CA LEU A 33 11.18 12.13 15.92
C LEU A 33 10.53 12.40 17.28
N ASN A 34 9.96 13.59 17.45
CA ASN A 34 9.17 13.94 18.63
C ASN A 34 7.76 13.31 18.54
N ASN A 35 6.89 13.56 19.52
CA ASN A 35 5.56 12.94 19.55
C ASN A 35 4.66 13.35 18.36
N ARG A 36 4.79 14.58 17.85
CA ARG A 36 4.04 15.04 16.67
C ARG A 36 4.53 14.32 15.42
N ASP A 37 5.85 14.30 15.21
CA ASP A 37 6.46 13.68 14.04
C ASP A 37 6.20 12.16 14.03
N TYR A 38 6.22 11.54 15.21
CA TYR A 38 5.80 10.15 15.40
C TYR A 38 4.34 9.92 14.96
N ARG A 39 3.40 10.74 15.42
CA ARG A 39 1.98 10.61 15.06
C ARG A 39 1.73 10.82 13.57
N ALA A 40 2.46 11.77 12.97
CA ALA A 40 2.42 11.99 11.52
C ALA A 40 2.90 10.74 10.77
N GLY A 41 4.08 10.22 11.14
CA GLY A 41 4.63 9.01 10.55
C GLY A 41 3.73 7.78 10.72
N GLU A 42 3.17 7.56 11.90
CA GLU A 42 2.17 6.53 12.17
C GLU A 42 0.98 6.63 11.20
N ARG A 43 0.41 7.83 11.07
CA ARG A 43 -0.74 8.07 10.19
C ARG A 43 -0.40 7.84 8.72
N LEU A 44 0.76 8.31 8.27
CA LEU A 44 1.22 8.13 6.88
C LEU A 44 1.43 6.65 6.55
N LEU A 45 2.05 5.88 7.46
CA LEU A 45 2.23 4.44 7.27
C LEU A 45 0.89 3.69 7.23
N GLN A 46 -0.06 4.07 8.10
CA GLN A 46 -1.41 3.49 8.06
C GLN A 46 -2.09 3.75 6.71
N LEU A 47 -2.10 5.02 6.26
CA LEU A 47 -2.72 5.42 5.00
C LEU A 47 -2.09 4.72 3.80
N LEU A 48 -0.76 4.67 3.75
CA LEU A 48 -0.03 4.01 2.66
C LEU A 48 -0.31 2.50 2.62
N ALA A 49 -0.42 1.85 3.79
CA ALA A 49 -0.83 0.45 3.86
C ALA A 49 -2.28 0.23 3.41
N GLU A 50 -3.21 1.11 3.78
CA GLU A 50 -4.61 1.04 3.34
C GLU A 50 -4.74 1.23 1.82
N VAL A 51 -4.03 2.19 1.24
CA VAL A 51 -3.97 2.42 -0.20
C VAL A 51 -3.40 1.19 -0.91
N SER A 52 -2.29 0.64 -0.42
CA SER A 52 -1.68 -0.57 -0.98
C SER A 52 -2.66 -1.76 -0.98
N ILE A 53 -3.40 -1.96 0.10
CA ILE A 53 -4.43 -3.01 0.19
C ILE A 53 -5.57 -2.74 -0.81
N GLY A 54 -5.97 -1.49 -0.99
CA GLY A 54 -6.97 -1.09 -1.99
C GLY A 54 -6.51 -1.42 -3.42
N LEU A 55 -5.30 -1.02 -3.78
CA LEU A 55 -4.67 -1.34 -5.06
C LEU A 55 -4.56 -2.85 -5.29
N ALA A 56 -4.14 -3.61 -4.27
CA ALA A 56 -4.05 -5.07 -4.35
C ALA A 56 -5.42 -5.71 -4.66
N LYS A 57 -6.51 -5.18 -4.09
CA LYS A 57 -7.87 -5.68 -4.36
C LYS A 57 -8.29 -5.39 -5.78
N HIS A 58 -8.04 -4.18 -6.28
CA HIS A 58 -8.32 -3.84 -7.67
C HIS A 58 -7.48 -4.68 -8.64
N TRP A 59 -6.20 -4.89 -8.34
CA TRP A 59 -5.31 -5.72 -9.14
C TRP A 59 -5.78 -7.18 -9.17
N LEU A 60 -6.09 -7.78 -8.01
CA LEU A 60 -6.63 -9.14 -7.99
C LEU A 60 -7.95 -9.24 -8.76
N LYS A 61 -8.83 -8.23 -8.65
CA LYS A 61 -10.10 -8.15 -9.39
C LYS A 61 -9.90 -7.98 -10.90
N SER A 62 -8.81 -7.35 -11.36
CA SER A 62 -8.52 -7.26 -12.79
C SER A 62 -8.05 -8.60 -13.36
N LEU A 63 -7.47 -9.47 -12.52
CA LEU A 63 -7.00 -10.80 -12.91
C LEU A 63 -8.07 -11.91 -12.74
N LYS A 64 -8.94 -11.78 -11.74
CA LYS A 64 -10.01 -12.74 -11.40
C LYS A 64 -11.34 -11.99 -11.16
N LYS A 65 -12.49 -12.63 -11.43
CA LYS A 65 -13.81 -12.00 -11.20
C LYS A 65 -14.18 -11.82 -9.72
N GLU A 66 -13.43 -12.38 -8.79
CA GLU A 66 -13.71 -12.35 -7.35
C GLU A 66 -12.53 -11.75 -6.56
N THR A 67 -12.83 -10.99 -5.51
CA THR A 67 -11.83 -10.40 -4.61
C THR A 67 -11.62 -11.28 -3.38
N GLY A 68 -10.41 -11.25 -2.81
CA GLY A 68 -10.12 -11.93 -1.54
C GLY A 68 -11.05 -11.47 -0.40
N SER A 69 -11.37 -12.40 0.51
CA SER A 69 -12.31 -12.16 1.63
C SER A 69 -11.80 -11.17 2.67
N ASN A 70 -10.47 -10.98 2.76
CA ASN A 70 -9.83 -9.99 3.61
C ASN A 70 -8.49 -9.53 2.98
N ALA A 71 -7.83 -8.55 3.61
CA ALA A 71 -6.58 -7.98 3.10
C ALA A 71 -5.52 -9.05 2.80
N TYR A 72 -5.23 -9.96 3.75
CA TYR A 72 -4.18 -10.95 3.55
C TYR A 72 -4.54 -11.98 2.47
N GLN A 73 -5.81 -12.38 2.40
CA GLN A 73 -6.31 -13.27 1.34
C GLN A 73 -6.19 -12.64 -0.05
N THR A 74 -6.28 -11.31 -0.18
CA THR A 74 -5.97 -10.62 -1.44
C THR A 74 -4.52 -10.84 -1.89
N PHE A 75 -3.55 -10.72 -0.97
CA PHE A 75 -2.13 -10.93 -1.31
C PHE A 75 -1.82 -12.40 -1.58
N ILE A 76 -2.48 -13.34 -0.89
CA ILE A 76 -2.41 -14.77 -1.25
C ILE A 76 -2.88 -14.98 -2.69
N GLY A 77 -4.01 -14.39 -3.08
CA GLY A 77 -4.53 -14.51 -4.44
C GLY A 77 -3.58 -13.97 -5.51
N LEU A 78 -2.88 -12.85 -5.24
CA LEU A 78 -1.85 -12.30 -6.13
C LEU A 78 -0.61 -13.21 -6.22
N HIS A 79 -0.19 -13.77 -5.09
CA HIS A 79 0.90 -14.74 -5.02
C HIS A 79 0.59 -16.03 -5.80
N GLU A 80 -0.59 -16.62 -5.63
CA GLU A 80 -1.03 -17.81 -6.37
C GLU A 80 -1.05 -17.59 -7.90
N LEU A 81 -1.24 -16.34 -8.33
CA LEU A 81 -1.20 -15.94 -9.73
C LEU A 81 0.22 -15.58 -10.22
N GLY A 82 1.24 -15.75 -9.38
CA GLY A 82 2.64 -15.46 -9.71
C GLY A 82 3.00 -13.96 -9.74
N ASN A 83 2.16 -13.09 -9.19
CA ASN A 83 2.42 -11.64 -9.15
C ASN A 83 3.22 -11.19 -7.92
N LEU A 84 3.38 -12.09 -6.94
CA LEU A 84 4.18 -11.90 -5.75
C LEU A 84 5.00 -13.15 -5.50
N THR A 85 6.20 -12.98 -4.96
CA THR A 85 7.07 -14.04 -4.45
C THR A 85 6.70 -14.43 -3.02
N ASP A 86 7.19 -15.60 -2.55
CA ASP A 86 7.03 -16.02 -1.16
C ASP A 86 7.59 -14.99 -0.15
N VAL A 87 8.69 -14.33 -0.53
CA VAL A 87 9.34 -13.30 0.28
C VAL A 87 8.42 -12.10 0.42
N GLU A 88 7.90 -11.58 -0.69
CA GLU A 88 6.97 -10.44 -0.68
C GLU A 88 5.66 -10.77 0.06
N LEU A 89 5.12 -11.98 -0.11
CA LEU A 89 3.91 -12.40 0.61
C LEU A 89 4.13 -12.43 2.14
N ASN A 90 5.30 -12.89 2.59
CA ASN A 90 5.65 -12.87 4.01
C ASN A 90 5.85 -11.45 4.54
N GLU A 91 6.40 -10.54 3.73
CA GLU A 91 6.48 -9.12 4.07
C GLU A 91 5.09 -8.48 4.19
N TRP A 92 4.18 -8.78 3.26
CA TRP A 92 2.80 -8.29 3.32
C TRP A 92 2.04 -8.78 4.55
N ARG A 93 2.29 -10.00 5.02
CA ARG A 93 1.75 -10.47 6.31
C ARG A 93 2.15 -9.53 7.46
N LYS A 94 3.42 -9.10 7.50
CA LYS A 94 3.94 -8.19 8.53
C LYS A 94 3.34 -6.79 8.38
N ILE A 95 3.29 -6.26 7.16
CA ILE A 95 2.72 -4.93 6.87
C ILE A 95 1.24 -4.86 7.27
N ILE A 96 0.45 -5.89 6.95
CA ILE A 96 -0.96 -5.97 7.34
C ILE A 96 -1.09 -6.09 8.87
N GLY A 97 -0.23 -6.88 9.51
CA GLY A 97 -0.18 -6.97 10.98
C GLY A 97 0.10 -5.62 11.64
N LEU A 98 1.09 -4.88 11.11
CA LEU A 98 1.38 -3.51 11.55
C LEU A 98 0.15 -2.61 11.39
N ARG A 99 -0.45 -2.57 10.19
CA ARG A 99 -1.65 -1.76 9.91
C ARG A 99 -2.80 -2.09 10.87
N ASN A 100 -3.05 -3.36 11.15
CA ASN A 100 -4.08 -3.77 12.10
C ASN A 100 -3.77 -3.29 13.52
N SER A 101 -2.51 -3.34 13.93
CA SER A 101 -2.06 -2.82 15.22
C SER A 101 -2.27 -1.31 15.30
N LEU A 102 -1.87 -0.55 14.25
CA LEU A 102 -2.06 0.91 14.14
C LEU A 102 -3.52 1.34 14.28
N VAL A 103 -4.48 0.50 13.89
CA VAL A 103 -5.91 0.84 13.94
C VAL A 103 -6.59 0.32 15.21
N HIS A 104 -6.28 -0.90 15.64
CA HIS A 104 -7.07 -1.61 16.66
C HIS A 104 -6.35 -1.75 18.00
N ASP A 105 -5.03 -1.70 18.03
CA ASP A 105 -4.21 -1.90 19.23
C ASP A 105 -3.28 -0.70 19.49
N TYR A 106 -3.70 0.49 19.06
CA TYR A 106 -2.89 1.71 19.06
C TYR A 106 -2.38 2.14 20.44
N LEU A 107 -3.00 1.68 21.53
CA LEU A 107 -2.54 1.94 22.90
C LEU A 107 -1.27 1.16 23.26
N ASN A 108 -1.01 0.03 22.61
CA ASN A 108 0.09 -0.89 22.95
C ASN A 108 1.24 -0.87 21.93
N ILE A 109 1.18 0.01 20.93
CA ILE A 109 2.21 0.08 19.88
C ILE A 109 3.50 0.64 20.46
N ASP A 110 4.57 -0.12 20.30
CA ASP A 110 5.91 0.39 20.57
C ASP A 110 6.30 1.43 19.50
N LYS A 111 6.40 2.69 19.95
CA LYS A 111 6.79 3.82 19.11
C LYS A 111 8.15 3.61 18.45
N SER A 112 9.04 2.81 19.05
CA SER A 112 10.36 2.53 18.51
C SER A 112 10.28 1.85 17.13
N ILE A 113 9.28 0.99 16.92
CA ILE A 113 9.06 0.27 15.66
C ILE A 113 8.73 1.24 14.53
N ILE A 114 7.81 2.19 14.78
CA ILE A 114 7.42 3.20 13.79
C ILE A 114 8.62 4.09 13.43
N LYS A 115 9.38 4.52 14.44
CA LYS A 115 10.60 5.31 14.22
C LYS A 115 11.61 4.54 13.37
N LEU A 116 11.78 3.25 13.64
CA LEU A 116 12.68 2.38 12.87
C LEU A 116 12.20 2.23 11.42
N ILE A 117 10.91 1.99 11.18
CA ILE A 117 10.35 1.88 9.83
C ILE A 117 10.60 3.15 9.02
N ILE A 118 10.39 4.32 9.63
CA ILE A 118 10.63 5.62 8.99
C ILE A 118 12.12 5.81 8.73
N LYS A 119 12.98 5.60 9.73
CA LYS A 119 14.43 5.84 9.61
C LYS A 119 15.11 4.91 8.62
N ASP A 120 14.71 3.64 8.60
CA ASP A 120 15.23 2.63 7.67
C ASP A 120 14.57 2.71 6.30
N LYS A 121 13.66 3.68 6.07
CA LYS A 121 12.90 3.84 4.83
C LYS A 121 12.14 2.59 4.38
N LYS A 122 11.74 1.74 5.33
CA LYS A 122 11.03 0.47 5.05
C LYS A 122 9.68 0.67 4.36
N TYR A 123 9.12 1.88 4.45
CA TYR A 123 7.93 2.29 3.71
C TYR A 123 8.09 2.28 2.18
N GLN A 124 9.33 2.30 1.66
CA GLN A 124 9.61 2.16 0.24
C GLN A 124 9.04 0.87 -0.36
N THR A 125 8.97 -0.20 0.43
CA THR A 125 8.31 -1.46 0.01
C THR A 125 6.86 -1.24 -0.39
N LEU A 126 6.12 -0.42 0.36
CA LEU A 126 4.73 -0.10 0.06
C LEU A 126 4.61 0.82 -1.16
N LEU A 127 5.53 1.77 -1.30
CA LEU A 127 5.60 2.68 -2.45
C LEU A 127 5.85 1.91 -3.75
N CYS A 128 6.89 1.06 -3.78
CA CYS A 128 7.24 0.24 -4.94
C CYS A 128 6.09 -0.68 -5.35
N PHE A 129 5.46 -1.37 -4.40
CA PHE A 129 4.29 -2.19 -4.70
C PHE A 129 3.14 -1.36 -5.26
N SER A 130 2.86 -0.20 -4.67
CA SER A 130 1.76 0.65 -5.12
C SER A 130 1.99 1.15 -6.55
N GLN A 131 3.22 1.58 -6.86
CA GLN A 131 3.61 1.98 -8.22
C GLN A 131 3.48 0.82 -9.22
N GLN A 132 3.91 -0.38 -8.85
CA GLN A 132 3.75 -1.58 -9.67
C GLN A 132 2.26 -1.88 -9.93
N ALA A 133 1.43 -1.86 -8.89
CA ALA A 133 0.00 -2.11 -9.01
C ALA A 133 -0.69 -1.08 -9.91
N ILE A 134 -0.36 0.21 -9.76
CA ILE A 134 -0.88 1.30 -10.61
C ILE A 134 -0.50 1.08 -12.06
N ASN A 135 0.76 0.74 -12.35
CA ASN A 135 1.22 0.47 -13.71
C ASN A 135 0.46 -0.68 -14.37
N VAL A 136 0.26 -1.80 -13.65
CA VAL A 136 -0.50 -2.94 -14.16
C VAL A 136 -1.97 -2.56 -14.39
N LEU A 137 -2.58 -1.83 -13.46
CA LEU A 137 -3.98 -1.43 -13.56
C LEU A 137 -4.23 -0.43 -14.70
N ASN A 138 -3.32 0.51 -14.93
CA ASN A 138 -3.37 1.43 -16.07
C ASN A 138 -3.23 0.69 -17.41
N ASN A 139 -2.24 -0.20 -17.54
CA ASN A 139 -2.04 -0.98 -18.77
C ASN A 139 -3.27 -1.86 -19.09
N ASN A 140 -3.92 -2.42 -18.08
CA ASN A 140 -5.14 -3.20 -18.27
C ASN A 140 -6.34 -2.33 -18.69
N CYS A 141 -6.41 -1.07 -18.28
CA CYS A 141 -7.42 -0.14 -18.78
C CYS A 141 -7.23 0.17 -20.27
N ASP A 142 -5.99 0.24 -20.76
CA ASP A 142 -5.70 0.57 -22.15
C ASP A 142 -5.99 -0.60 -23.11
N ILE A 143 -5.70 -1.84 -22.72
CA ILE A 143 -5.95 -3.04 -23.55
C ILE A 143 -7.45 -3.28 -23.81
N THR A 144 -8.32 -2.93 -22.84
CA THR A 144 -9.78 -3.05 -23.05
C THR A 144 -10.35 -2.08 -24.10
N ASN A 145 -9.57 -1.12 -24.60
CA ASN A 145 -9.98 -0.17 -25.63
C ASN A 145 -9.52 -0.57 -27.05
N SER A 146 -8.76 -1.65 -27.24
CA SER A 146 -8.23 -2.08 -28.55
C SER A 146 -8.94 -3.28 -29.19
N GLU A 147 -10.03 -3.77 -28.60
CA GLU A 147 -10.80 -4.92 -29.12
C GLU A 147 -12.27 -4.57 -29.48
N ASN A 148 -12.56 -3.34 -29.93
CA ASN A 148 -13.85 -3.01 -30.55
C ASN A 148 -13.68 -2.34 -31.91
#